data_AF-A0A2U1M4Q5-F1
#
_entry.id   AF-A0A2U1M4Q5-F1
#
_cell.length_a   1.000
_cell.length_b   1.000
_cell.length_c   1.000
_cell.angle_alpha   90.00
_cell.angle_beta   90.00
_cell.angle_gamma   90.00
#
_symmetry.space_group_name_H-M   'P 1'
#
loop_
_entity.id
_entity.type
_entity.pdbx_description
1 polymer ?
#
loop_
_entity_poly.entity_id
_entity_poly.type
_entity_poly.pdbx_seq_one_letter_code
_entity_poly.pdbx_strand_id
1 'polypeptide(L)'
;MRLFLMLIVYAYTSSFFRDQYDRVGINLGFYITSLRTSVIRLPNGDSYGHPFDPSRVIRISWHPRFFTHIVVVYKIYVDMAKDKLEKSMVADVKTGKSIESTVRTSKGMFIRKAQNRNEIIIVSLKDEVVGRIESRISVWTFLPVENGEAIQVLHYENGQKYLPHWDYFQDKTNLALGGHRIVTVLMYLSNVEKGGETIFPESEVCSVDLLLYAISYVSNHVDWFLDDLQMKESQPKTDEDSECASQGYAVKPKKGDALLFFSLHPNATVDPLSLHGSCPVIEGEKWLATKWIHVRSFERKRVSASKNEGCRDEHITCPEWAAHGECVKNGPYMVGSANSPGKCRKSCKVYHFPQLKFDTFLSDTMVIYTAIEYLS
;
A
#
# COMPACT_ATOMS: atom_id res chain seq x y z
N MET A 1 29.21 -40.26 -4.73
CA MET A 1 30.12 -39.35 -5.45
C MET A 1 29.59 -37.92 -5.73
N ARG A 2 28.32 -37.58 -5.43
CA ARG A 2 27.80 -36.21 -5.61
C ARG A 2 27.89 -35.29 -4.37
N LEU A 3 28.07 -35.83 -3.16
CA LEU A 3 28.29 -35.02 -1.94
C LEU A 3 29.73 -34.47 -1.81
N PHE A 4 30.72 -35.11 -2.45
CA PHE A 4 32.13 -34.71 -2.32
C PHE A 4 32.49 -33.49 -3.19
N LEU A 5 31.75 -33.25 -4.28
CA LEU A 5 31.97 -32.12 -5.18
C LEU A 5 31.35 -30.80 -4.66
N MET A 6 30.28 -30.85 -3.85
CA MET A 6 29.70 -29.63 -3.26
C MET A 6 30.56 -29.04 -2.13
N LEU A 7 31.27 -29.87 -1.38
CA LEU A 7 32.17 -29.39 -0.31
C LEU A 7 33.42 -28.70 -0.85
N ILE A 8 33.92 -29.11 -2.02
CA ILE A 8 35.09 -28.49 -2.67
C ILE A 8 34.75 -27.09 -3.22
N VAL A 9 33.54 -26.89 -3.75
CA VAL A 9 33.08 -25.57 -4.23
C VAL A 9 32.84 -24.59 -3.06
N TYR A 10 32.39 -25.08 -1.90
CA TYR A 10 32.24 -24.27 -0.69
C TYR A 10 33.60 -23.91 -0.07
N ALA A 11 34.58 -24.81 -0.11
CA ALA A 11 35.92 -24.55 0.42
C ALA A 11 36.70 -23.52 -0.43
N TYR A 12 36.61 -23.57 -1.77
CA TYR A 12 37.37 -22.67 -2.65
C TYR A 12 36.82 -21.24 -2.75
N THR A 13 35.53 -21.02 -2.50
CA THR A 13 34.96 -19.66 -2.48
C THR A 13 35.26 -18.92 -1.17
N SER A 14 35.58 -19.65 -0.09
CA SER A 14 35.94 -19.06 1.21
C SER A 14 37.37 -18.48 1.25
N SER A 15 38.30 -19.04 0.46
CA SER A 15 39.71 -18.60 0.44
C SER A 15 39.95 -17.40 -0.48
N PHE A 16 39.14 -17.20 -1.53
CA PHE A 16 39.29 -16.08 -2.46
C PHE A 16 38.77 -14.75 -1.88
N PHE A 17 37.77 -14.79 -1.00
CA PHE A 17 37.25 -13.60 -0.33
C PHE A 17 38.02 -13.22 0.94
N ARG A 18 38.86 -14.12 1.48
CA ARG A 18 39.64 -13.82 2.70
C ARG A 18 40.83 -12.89 2.42
N ASP A 19 41.39 -12.90 1.22
CA ASP A 19 42.62 -12.16 0.89
C ASP A 19 42.40 -10.68 0.48
N GLN A 20 41.14 -10.27 0.26
CA GLN A 20 40.78 -8.86 0.00
C GLN A 20 40.34 -8.08 1.25
N TYR A 21 40.02 -8.77 2.35
CA TYR A 21 39.52 -8.13 3.57
C TYR A 21 40.61 -7.73 4.58
N ASP A 22 41.81 -8.31 4.50
CA ASP A 22 42.92 -8.02 5.43
C ASP A 22 43.65 -6.68 5.17
N ARG A 23 43.18 -5.85 4.20
CA ARG A 23 43.72 -4.50 3.96
C ARG A 23 42.92 -3.36 4.58
N VAL A 24 41.77 -3.62 5.21
CA VAL A 24 40.99 -2.58 5.87
C VAL A 24 40.75 -3.02 7.31
N GLY A 25 41.68 -2.66 8.19
CA GLY A 25 41.68 -3.01 9.61
C GLY A 25 40.43 -2.51 10.34
N ILE A 26 39.37 -3.31 10.33
CA ILE A 26 38.16 -3.09 11.11
C ILE A 26 38.00 -4.27 12.06
N ASN A 27 38.07 -3.97 13.35
CA ASN A 27 38.15 -4.92 14.45
C ASN A 27 36.81 -5.67 14.60
N LEU A 28 36.75 -6.93 14.14
CA LEU A 28 35.56 -7.79 14.11
C LEU A 28 35.18 -8.41 15.49
N GLY A 29 35.68 -7.84 16.60
CA GLY A 29 35.44 -8.34 17.96
C GLY A 29 34.13 -7.86 18.60
N PHE A 30 33.52 -6.78 18.09
CA PHE A 30 32.35 -6.15 18.70
C PHE A 30 31.01 -6.47 18.01
N TYR A 31 31.02 -7.18 16.86
CA TYR A 31 29.80 -7.43 16.07
C TYR A 31 29.15 -8.80 16.25
N ILE A 32 29.81 -9.74 16.95
CA ILE A 32 29.31 -11.13 17.06
C ILE A 32 28.28 -11.32 18.19
N THR A 33 28.00 -10.30 19.02
CA THR A 33 27.04 -10.41 20.13
C THR A 33 25.69 -9.71 19.92
N SER A 34 25.41 -9.09 18.75
CA SER A 34 24.14 -8.34 18.53
C SER A 34 23.24 -8.85 17.38
N LEU A 35 23.54 -9.98 16.73
CA LEU A 35 22.72 -10.53 15.64
C LEU A 35 21.60 -11.48 16.10
N ARG A 36 21.07 -11.31 17.32
CA ARG A 36 20.01 -12.19 17.87
C ARG A 36 18.58 -11.68 17.71
N THR A 37 18.35 -10.61 16.96
CA THR A 37 16.97 -10.15 16.67
C THR A 37 16.81 -9.89 15.18
N SER A 38 16.07 -10.76 14.48
CA SER A 38 15.68 -10.71 13.05
C SER A 38 14.77 -9.53 12.69
N VAL A 39 14.73 -8.50 13.53
CA VAL A 39 13.59 -7.63 13.74
C VAL A 39 13.95 -6.21 13.30
N ILE A 40 13.25 -5.69 12.28
CA ILE A 40 13.53 -4.38 11.70
C ILE A 40 12.88 -3.30 12.56
N ARG A 41 13.69 -2.35 13.05
CA ARG A 41 13.23 -1.18 13.81
C ARG A 41 12.78 -0.08 12.85
N LEU A 42 11.65 0.57 13.15
CA LEU A 42 11.12 1.65 12.34
C LEU A 42 11.98 2.94 12.53
N PRO A 43 12.27 3.71 11.46
CA PRO A 43 13.21 4.84 11.51
C PRO A 43 12.75 6.03 12.37
N ASN A 44 11.45 6.17 12.60
CA ASN A 44 10.91 7.16 13.52
C ASN A 44 10.78 6.50 14.89
N GLY A 45 11.59 6.92 15.86
CA GLY A 45 11.67 6.39 17.23
C GLY A 45 10.38 6.56 18.04
N ASP A 46 9.28 6.01 17.57
CA ASP A 46 8.03 5.92 18.29
C ASP A 46 8.24 4.99 19.47
N SER A 47 8.12 5.56 20.67
CA SER A 47 8.25 4.91 21.99
C SER A 47 7.28 3.74 22.23
N TYR A 48 6.48 3.36 21.23
CA TYR A 48 5.50 2.27 21.22
C TYR A 48 5.49 1.45 19.91
N GLY A 49 6.47 1.66 19.02
CA GLY A 49 6.53 1.03 17.70
C GLY A 49 6.94 -0.44 17.78
N HIS A 50 5.97 -1.35 17.77
CA HIS A 50 6.25 -2.77 17.59
C HIS A 50 7.13 -2.98 16.35
N PRO A 51 8.32 -3.57 16.51
CA PRO A 51 9.20 -3.82 15.39
C PRO A 51 8.57 -4.70 14.31
N PHE A 52 9.00 -4.55 13.06
CA PHE A 52 8.56 -5.45 11.99
C PHE A 52 9.37 -6.74 12.05
N ASP A 53 8.68 -7.87 12.22
CA ASP A 53 9.27 -9.19 12.24
C ASP A 53 9.04 -9.90 10.89
N PRO A 54 10.05 -9.93 10.00
CA PRO A 54 9.96 -10.55 8.69
C PRO A 54 9.79 -12.06 8.75
N SER A 55 10.13 -12.73 9.86
CA SER A 55 9.95 -14.20 9.96
C SER A 55 8.50 -14.62 10.02
N ARG A 56 7.56 -13.67 10.19
CA ARG A 56 6.11 -13.90 10.15
C ARG A 56 5.52 -13.75 8.76
N VAL A 57 6.32 -13.37 7.76
CA VAL A 57 5.87 -13.30 6.37
C VAL A 57 5.87 -14.71 5.79
N ILE A 58 4.71 -15.16 5.31
CA ILE A 58 4.57 -16.43 4.61
C ILE A 58 4.51 -16.13 3.11
N ARG A 59 5.43 -16.70 2.34
CA ARG A 59 5.39 -16.65 0.88
C ARG A 59 4.33 -17.62 0.39
N ILE A 60 3.44 -17.15 -0.48
CA ILE A 60 2.40 -17.98 -1.06
C ILE A 60 2.74 -18.40 -2.49
N SER A 61 3.05 -17.44 -3.36
CA SER A 61 3.45 -17.71 -4.75
C SER A 61 4.58 -16.81 -5.21
N TRP A 62 5.30 -17.27 -6.23
CA TRP A 62 6.24 -16.48 -7.01
C TRP A 62 5.62 -15.95 -8.32
N HIS A 63 4.52 -16.55 -8.79
CA HIS A 63 3.86 -16.23 -10.05
C HIS A 63 2.34 -16.12 -9.86
N PRO A 64 1.79 -14.91 -9.60
CA PRO A 64 2.53 -13.68 -9.31
C PRO A 64 3.19 -13.75 -7.93
N ARG A 65 4.10 -12.81 -7.63
CA ARG A 65 4.72 -12.74 -6.31
C ARG A 65 3.70 -12.24 -5.29
N PHE A 66 3.31 -13.08 -4.34
CA PHE A 66 2.49 -12.63 -3.22
C PHE A 66 2.76 -13.37 -1.91
N PHE A 67 2.55 -12.63 -0.83
CA PHE A 67 2.97 -12.96 0.53
C PHE A 67 1.85 -12.58 1.49
N THR A 68 1.63 -13.38 2.53
CA THR A 68 0.74 -13.02 3.64
C THR A 68 1.55 -12.70 4.89
N HIS A 69 1.04 -11.79 5.70
CA HIS A 69 1.57 -11.45 7.01
C HIS A 69 0.42 -11.12 7.95
N ILE A 70 0.54 -11.52 9.21
CA ILE A 70 -0.41 -11.11 10.25
C ILE A 70 -0.08 -9.67 10.63
N VAL A 71 -0.77 -8.73 10.01
CA VAL A 71 -0.70 -7.32 10.36
C VAL A 71 -1.79 -7.05 11.38
N VAL A 72 -1.46 -6.82 12.64
CA VAL A 72 -2.46 -6.36 13.62
C VAL A 72 -3.06 -5.04 13.13
N VAL A 73 -4.22 -5.13 12.46
CA VAL A 73 -4.98 -4.00 11.94
C VAL A 73 -6.16 -3.73 12.86
N TYR A 74 -6.30 -2.48 13.25
CA TYR A 74 -7.25 -2.05 14.26
C TYR A 74 -8.64 -1.76 13.68
N LYS A 75 -9.67 -1.99 14.51
CA LYS A 75 -11.08 -1.61 14.28
C LYS A 75 -11.27 -0.15 13.83
N ILE A 76 -10.30 0.72 14.14
CA ILE A 76 -10.32 2.15 13.86
C ILE A 76 -10.58 2.50 12.38
N TYR A 77 -10.09 1.71 11.42
CA TYR A 77 -10.33 1.98 10.00
C TYR A 77 -11.81 1.83 9.62
N VAL A 78 -12.47 0.81 10.18
CA VAL A 78 -13.92 0.61 10.01
C VAL A 78 -14.67 1.78 10.63
N ASP A 79 -14.33 2.17 11.86
CA ASP A 79 -14.98 3.29 12.54
C ASP A 79 -14.74 4.65 11.85
N MET A 80 -13.60 4.83 11.17
CA MET A 80 -13.32 6.03 10.37
C MET A 80 -14.11 6.08 9.06
N ALA A 81 -14.48 4.92 8.51
CA ALA A 81 -15.07 4.79 7.18
C ALA A 81 -16.59 4.57 7.18
N LYS A 82 -17.14 3.83 8.15
CA LYS A 82 -18.52 3.27 8.11
C LYS A 82 -19.61 4.28 7.78
N ASP A 83 -19.53 5.50 8.30
CA ASP A 83 -20.54 6.54 8.11
C ASP A 83 -20.28 7.42 6.86
N LYS A 84 -19.27 7.07 6.06
CA LYS A 84 -18.77 7.88 4.91
C LYS A 84 -18.58 7.05 3.64
N LEU A 85 -19.10 5.83 3.62
CA LEU A 85 -18.96 4.92 2.48
C LEU A 85 -19.90 5.35 1.35
N GLU A 86 -19.35 5.49 0.15
CA GLU A 86 -20.11 5.73 -1.09
C GLU A 86 -19.89 4.57 -2.06
N LYS A 87 -20.68 4.47 -3.13
CA LYS A 87 -20.49 3.41 -4.13
C LYS A 87 -19.08 3.47 -4.72
N SER A 88 -18.42 2.31 -4.82
CA SER A 88 -17.03 2.27 -5.28
C SER A 88 -16.91 2.58 -6.77
N MET A 89 -15.86 3.32 -7.11
CA MET A 89 -15.52 3.67 -8.49
C MET A 89 -14.32 2.85 -8.98
N VAL A 90 -14.17 2.77 -10.30
CA VAL A 90 -13.01 2.17 -10.99
C VAL A 90 -12.42 3.16 -11.99
N ALA A 91 -11.13 3.04 -12.29
CA ALA A 91 -10.51 3.84 -13.36
C ALA A 91 -10.93 3.27 -14.72
N ASP A 92 -11.49 4.12 -15.58
CA ASP A 92 -11.79 3.76 -16.96
C ASP A 92 -10.50 3.52 -17.75
N VAL A 93 -10.42 2.39 -18.44
CA VAL A 93 -9.20 1.94 -19.14
C VAL A 93 -8.78 2.88 -20.25
N LYS A 94 -9.74 3.55 -20.92
CA LYS A 94 -9.46 4.41 -22.08
C LYS A 94 -9.12 5.83 -21.67
N THR A 95 -9.84 6.38 -20.71
CA THR A 95 -9.79 7.79 -20.35
C THR A 95 -9.04 8.07 -19.05
N GLY A 96 -8.86 7.04 -18.21
CA GLY A 96 -8.31 7.16 -16.85
C GLY A 96 -9.26 7.82 -15.85
N LYS A 97 -10.50 8.15 -16.25
CA LYS A 97 -11.49 8.81 -15.37
C LYS A 97 -12.11 7.82 -14.39
N SER A 98 -12.42 8.29 -13.19
CA SER A 98 -13.16 7.52 -12.19
C SER A 98 -14.62 7.37 -12.63
N ILE A 99 -15.07 6.12 -12.82
CA ILE A 99 -16.44 5.79 -13.26
C ILE A 99 -17.11 4.81 -12.30
N GLU A 100 -18.44 4.90 -12.22
CA GLU A 100 -19.26 3.92 -11.50
C GLU A 100 -19.18 2.57 -12.22
N SER A 101 -19.10 1.49 -11.46
CA SER A 101 -18.85 0.17 -12.00
C SER A 101 -19.95 -0.83 -11.69
N THR A 102 -20.25 -1.70 -12.66
CA THR A 102 -20.99 -2.95 -12.44
C THR A 102 -20.05 -4.11 -12.09
N VAL A 103 -18.74 -3.96 -12.32
CA VAL A 103 -17.74 -5.01 -12.07
C VAL A 103 -17.18 -4.98 -10.66
N ARG A 104 -17.30 -3.83 -9.97
CA ARG A 104 -17.03 -3.67 -8.55
C ARG A 104 -18.30 -3.14 -7.87
N THR A 105 -18.89 -3.95 -7.00
CA THR A 105 -20.19 -3.63 -6.40
C THR A 105 -20.11 -3.22 -4.92
N SER A 106 -18.90 -3.03 -4.40
CA SER A 106 -18.65 -2.58 -3.02
C SER A 106 -18.99 -1.11 -2.80
N LYS A 107 -19.07 -0.71 -1.52
CA LYS A 107 -18.93 0.69 -1.10
C LYS A 107 -17.49 0.97 -0.63
N GLY A 108 -17.01 2.20 -0.75
CA GLY A 108 -15.64 2.56 -0.41
C GLY A 108 -15.45 4.02 0.01
N MET A 109 -14.33 4.28 0.70
CA MET A 109 -13.91 5.61 1.15
C MET A 109 -12.39 5.67 1.23
N PHE A 110 -11.80 6.78 0.78
CA PHE A 110 -10.37 7.04 0.93
C PHE A 110 -10.07 7.76 2.25
N ILE A 111 -9.21 7.18 3.07
CA ILE A 111 -8.67 7.82 4.27
C ILE A 111 -7.43 8.60 3.87
N ARG A 112 -7.45 9.90 4.15
CA ARG A 112 -6.34 10.81 3.86
C ARG A 112 -5.04 10.27 4.49
N LYS A 113 -3.93 10.38 3.75
CA LYS A 113 -2.59 10.06 4.27
C LYS A 113 -2.30 10.90 5.51
N ALA A 114 -1.44 10.38 6.39
CA ALA A 114 -0.95 11.17 7.53
C ALA A 114 -0.26 12.44 7.03
N GLN A 115 -0.57 13.59 7.62
CA GLN A 115 0.08 14.85 7.24
C GLN A 115 1.48 14.91 7.84
N ASN A 116 2.51 14.95 6.99
CA ASN A 116 3.84 15.38 7.43
C ASN A 116 3.78 16.87 7.79
N ARG A 117 3.81 17.18 9.09
CA ARG A 117 4.13 18.54 9.54
C ARG A 117 5.26 18.48 10.54
N ASN A 118 6.39 19.07 10.16
CA ASN A 118 7.42 19.57 11.05
C ASN A 118 6.91 20.74 11.92
N GLU A 119 5.62 20.75 12.25
CA GLU A 119 4.95 21.85 12.95
C GLU A 119 4.07 21.21 14.01
N ILE A 120 4.39 21.51 15.27
CA ILE A 120 3.73 21.06 16.49
C ILE A 120 2.31 21.64 16.49
N ILE A 121 1.40 21.03 15.73
CA ILE A 121 0.00 21.44 15.64
C ILE A 121 -0.83 20.16 15.69
N ILE A 122 -1.22 19.78 16.91
CA ILE A 122 -2.24 18.78 17.26
C ILE A 122 -2.32 17.63 16.25
N VAL A 123 -1.43 16.65 16.38
CA VAL A 123 -1.57 15.37 15.66
C VAL A 123 -2.83 14.69 16.20
N SER A 124 -3.83 14.51 15.35
CA SER A 124 -4.99 13.70 15.71
C SER A 124 -4.52 12.25 15.90
N LEU A 125 -5.03 11.55 16.92
CA LEU A 125 -4.77 10.12 17.12
C LEU A 125 -5.02 9.29 15.84
N LYS A 126 -5.92 9.76 14.97
CA LYS A 126 -6.20 9.14 13.67
C LYS A 126 -5.01 9.24 12.72
N ASP A 127 -4.35 10.39 12.66
CA ASP A 127 -3.19 10.63 11.80
C ASP A 127 -1.97 9.84 12.28
N GLU A 128 -1.78 9.72 13.60
CA GLU A 128 -0.73 8.90 14.21
C GLU A 128 -0.91 7.42 13.84
N VAL A 129 -2.14 6.88 13.97
CA VAL A 129 -2.41 5.48 13.61
C VAL A 129 -2.20 5.22 12.12
N VAL A 130 -2.69 6.12 11.25
CA VAL A 130 -2.48 6.01 9.81
C VAL A 130 -0.98 6.05 9.47
N GLY A 131 -0.24 7.02 10.02
CA GLY A 131 1.21 7.16 9.76
C GLY A 131 2.01 5.96 10.23
N ARG A 132 1.66 5.35 11.36
CA ARG A 132 2.28 4.11 11.85
C ARG A 132 2.08 2.93 10.89
N ILE A 133 0.87 2.80 10.36
CA ILE A 133 0.53 1.69 9.47
C ILE A 133 1.19 1.91 8.11
N GLU A 134 1.20 3.13 7.59
CA GLU A 134 1.94 3.48 6.37
C GLU A 134 3.45 3.21 6.53
N SER A 135 4.02 3.53 7.69
CA SER A 135 5.44 3.25 7.99
C SER A 135 5.74 1.75 8.07
N ARG A 136 4.84 0.95 8.68
CA ARG A 136 4.99 -0.51 8.72
C ARG A 136 4.90 -1.13 7.33
N ILE A 137 3.97 -0.66 6.50
CA ILE A 137 3.86 -1.09 5.10
C ILE A 137 5.12 -0.71 4.32
N SER A 138 5.67 0.49 4.54
CA SER A 138 6.92 0.92 3.92
C SER A 138 8.08 -0.01 4.25
N VAL A 139 8.21 -0.43 5.52
CA VAL A 139 9.24 -1.39 5.92
C VAL A 139 8.99 -2.79 5.36
N TRP A 140 7.75 -3.27 5.32
CA TRP A 140 7.44 -4.58 4.73
C TRP A 140 7.72 -4.62 3.22
N THR A 141 7.40 -3.54 2.52
CA THR A 141 7.50 -3.45 1.06
C THR A 141 8.87 -2.98 0.57
N PHE A 142 9.68 -2.41 1.47
CA PHE A 142 10.91 -1.67 1.15
C PHE A 142 10.68 -0.49 0.18
N LEU A 143 9.46 0.05 0.16
CA LEU A 143 9.07 1.19 -0.67
C LEU A 143 8.79 2.43 0.19
N PRO A 144 9.18 3.64 -0.25
CA PRO A 144 8.95 4.86 0.51
C PRO A 144 7.46 5.17 0.71
N VAL A 145 7.09 5.80 1.83
CA VAL A 145 5.69 6.15 2.17
C VAL A 145 5.08 7.11 1.15
N GLU A 146 5.89 7.98 0.55
CA GLU A 146 5.51 8.95 -0.48
C GLU A 146 5.09 8.29 -1.79
N ASN A 147 5.47 7.03 -2.04
CA ASN A 147 5.02 6.27 -3.21
C ASN A 147 3.58 5.77 -3.06
N GLY A 148 3.07 5.73 -1.84
CA GLY A 148 1.73 5.20 -1.54
C GLY A 148 0.60 6.20 -1.82
N GLU A 149 -0.48 5.71 -2.42
CA GLU A 149 -1.78 6.39 -2.46
C GLU A 149 -2.42 6.48 -1.06
N ALA A 150 -3.51 7.24 -0.92
CA ALA A 150 -4.35 7.17 0.28
C ALA A 150 -4.92 5.76 0.50
N ILE A 151 -5.05 5.32 1.75
CA ILE A 151 -5.65 4.00 2.06
C ILE A 151 -7.14 4.03 1.67
N GLN A 152 -7.58 3.07 0.86
CA GLN A 152 -8.98 2.91 0.49
C GLN A 152 -9.64 1.84 1.36
N VAL A 153 -10.62 2.22 2.20
CA VAL A 153 -11.46 1.27 2.93
C VAL A 153 -12.65 0.87 2.07
N LEU A 154 -13.00 -0.41 2.11
CA LEU A 154 -14.02 -1.04 1.29
C LEU A 154 -14.91 -1.92 2.15
N HIS A 155 -16.19 -1.94 1.80
CA HIS A 155 -17.20 -2.79 2.41
C HIS A 155 -17.96 -3.55 1.32
N TYR A 156 -18.01 -4.87 1.45
CA TYR A 156 -18.79 -5.76 0.60
C TYR A 156 -19.87 -6.44 1.44
N GLU A 157 -21.11 -6.19 1.07
CA GLU A 157 -22.31 -6.87 1.58
C GLU A 157 -22.53 -8.20 0.85
N ASN A 158 -23.55 -8.97 1.27
CA ASN A 158 -23.90 -10.24 0.64
C ASN A 158 -24.09 -10.09 -0.89
N GLY A 159 -23.47 -10.99 -1.65
CA GLY A 159 -23.45 -11.02 -3.12
C GLY A 159 -22.52 -10.00 -3.78
N GLN A 160 -22.00 -9.01 -3.05
CA GLN A 160 -21.09 -8.02 -3.62
C GLN A 160 -19.71 -8.62 -3.87
N LYS A 161 -19.08 -8.16 -4.96
CA LYS A 161 -17.86 -8.73 -5.52
C LYS A 161 -17.01 -7.69 -6.23
N TYR A 162 -15.81 -8.12 -6.64
CA TYR A 162 -15.00 -7.41 -7.63
C TYR A 162 -14.48 -8.42 -8.64
N LEU A 163 -14.88 -8.28 -9.90
CA LEU A 163 -14.36 -9.12 -10.99
C LEU A 163 -12.83 -9.02 -11.11
N PRO A 164 -12.18 -10.07 -11.64
CA PRO A 164 -10.73 -10.08 -11.86
C PRO A 164 -10.25 -8.86 -12.66
N HIS A 165 -9.21 -8.20 -12.16
CA HIS A 165 -8.61 -7.01 -12.74
C HIS A 165 -7.11 -6.92 -12.39
N TRP A 166 -6.42 -5.98 -13.02
CA TRP A 166 -5.06 -5.61 -12.66
C TRP A 166 -5.04 -4.28 -11.93
N ASP A 167 -4.12 -4.15 -10.98
CA ASP A 167 -3.87 -2.90 -10.28
C ASP A 167 -2.93 -1.98 -11.04
N TYR A 168 -2.17 -2.47 -12.02
CA TYR A 168 -1.37 -1.59 -12.87
C TYR A 168 -2.25 -0.84 -13.89
N PHE A 169 -1.84 0.37 -14.26
CA PHE A 169 -2.57 1.18 -15.23
C PHE A 169 -2.29 0.78 -16.68
N GLN A 170 -3.30 0.91 -17.53
CA GLN A 170 -3.13 0.88 -18.99
C GLN A 170 -3.24 2.28 -19.61
N ASP A 171 -3.74 3.26 -18.85
CA ASP A 171 -3.95 4.63 -19.30
C ASP A 171 -2.75 5.54 -18.98
N LYS A 172 -2.47 6.48 -19.89
CA LYS A 172 -1.33 7.41 -19.74
C LYS A 172 -1.53 8.43 -18.62
N THR A 173 -2.77 8.74 -18.25
CA THR A 173 -3.10 9.80 -17.29
C THR A 173 -2.69 9.40 -15.88
N ASN A 174 -3.07 8.20 -15.44
CA ASN A 174 -2.69 7.67 -14.14
C ASN A 174 -1.21 7.29 -14.10
N LEU A 175 -0.62 6.85 -15.21
CA LEU A 175 0.83 6.61 -15.30
C LEU A 175 1.67 7.88 -15.08
N ALA A 176 1.14 9.07 -15.39
CA ALA A 176 1.82 10.32 -15.11
C ALA A 176 1.94 10.61 -13.60
N LEU A 177 1.07 10.01 -12.78
CA LEU A 177 1.03 10.17 -11.33
C LEU A 177 1.79 9.03 -10.65
N GLY A 178 3.11 9.17 -10.53
CA GLY A 178 3.95 8.18 -9.84
C GLY A 178 4.30 6.93 -10.66
N GLY A 179 3.73 6.74 -11.85
CA GLY A 179 3.92 5.54 -12.68
C GLY A 179 2.96 4.41 -12.33
N HIS A 180 3.25 3.19 -12.77
CA HIS A 180 2.46 2.01 -12.39
C HIS A 180 2.47 1.80 -10.87
N ARG A 181 1.38 1.25 -10.35
CA ARG A 181 1.34 0.60 -9.04
C ARG A 181 2.21 -0.65 -9.12
N ILE A 182 3.25 -0.72 -8.29
CA ILE A 182 4.18 -1.87 -8.22
C ILE A 182 3.71 -2.91 -7.21
N VAL A 183 3.13 -2.45 -6.10
CA VAL A 183 2.70 -3.30 -4.98
C VAL A 183 1.31 -2.88 -4.54
N THR A 184 0.51 -3.88 -4.23
CA THR A 184 -0.76 -3.72 -3.53
C THR A 184 -0.70 -4.47 -2.21
N VAL A 185 -1.15 -3.80 -1.14
CA VAL A 185 -1.36 -4.41 0.18
C VAL A 185 -2.85 -4.38 0.50
N LEU A 186 -3.44 -5.56 0.66
CA LEU A 186 -4.83 -5.78 1.06
C LEU A 186 -4.86 -6.18 2.54
N MET A 187 -5.45 -5.33 3.38
CA MET A 187 -5.57 -5.56 4.82
C MET A 187 -7.01 -5.95 5.16
N TYR A 188 -7.22 -7.17 5.66
CA TYR A 188 -8.54 -7.67 6.02
C TYR A 188 -8.97 -7.15 7.39
N LEU A 189 -10.09 -6.42 7.44
CA LEU A 189 -10.59 -5.74 8.64
C LEU A 189 -11.72 -6.52 9.34
N SER A 190 -12.29 -7.52 8.67
CA SER A 190 -13.26 -8.48 9.21
C SER A 190 -12.89 -9.91 8.85
N ASN A 191 -13.42 -10.86 9.63
CA ASN A 191 -13.52 -12.25 9.18
C ASN A 191 -14.71 -12.33 8.23
N VAL A 192 -14.66 -13.24 7.27
CA VAL A 192 -15.80 -13.57 6.41
C VAL A 192 -16.10 -15.04 6.58
N GLU A 193 -17.34 -15.36 6.95
CA GLU A 193 -17.79 -16.71 7.22
C GLU A 193 -17.70 -17.58 5.95
N LYS A 194 -18.32 -17.11 4.86
CA LYS A 194 -18.30 -17.80 3.56
C LYS A 194 -18.17 -16.84 2.38
N GLY A 195 -17.30 -17.18 1.42
CA GLY A 195 -17.01 -16.35 0.26
C GLY A 195 -16.05 -15.20 0.58
N GLY A 196 -16.05 -14.17 -0.28
CA GLY A 196 -15.23 -12.98 -0.09
C GLY A 196 -13.73 -13.18 -0.29
N GLU A 197 -13.27 -14.32 -0.80
CA GLU A 197 -11.86 -14.63 -1.02
C GLU A 197 -11.21 -13.64 -2.00
N THR A 198 -9.94 -13.33 -1.79
CA THR A 198 -9.13 -12.69 -2.84
C THR A 198 -8.59 -13.79 -3.75
N ILE A 199 -9.04 -13.83 -5.00
CA ILE A 199 -8.74 -14.87 -5.98
C ILE A 199 -7.68 -14.38 -6.99
N PHE A 200 -6.72 -15.23 -7.32
CA PHE A 200 -5.74 -15.07 -8.39
C PHE A 200 -5.95 -16.20 -9.42
N PRO A 201 -6.77 -15.98 -10.46
CA PRO A 201 -7.20 -17.04 -11.39
C PRO A 201 -6.02 -17.64 -12.19
N GLU A 202 -5.01 -16.82 -12.44
CA GLU A 202 -3.84 -17.19 -13.23
C GLU A 202 -2.61 -17.50 -12.40
N SER A 203 -2.72 -17.53 -11.06
CA SER A 203 -1.58 -17.90 -10.21
C SER A 203 -1.20 -19.35 -10.46
N GLU A 204 0.09 -19.58 -10.61
CA GLU A 204 0.67 -20.93 -10.47
C GLU A 204 0.63 -21.32 -8.99
N VAL A 205 0.33 -22.59 -8.71
CA VAL A 205 0.43 -23.13 -7.36
C VAL A 205 1.83 -23.72 -7.20
N CYS A 206 2.51 -23.36 -6.12
CA CYS A 206 3.87 -23.81 -5.86
C CYS A 206 3.84 -25.30 -5.44
N SER A 207 4.48 -26.16 -6.23
CA SER A 207 4.59 -27.63 -6.08
C SER A 207 5.22 -28.14 -4.77
N VAL A 208 5.66 -27.25 -3.87
CA VAL A 208 6.38 -27.63 -2.64
C VAL A 208 5.42 -28.08 -1.53
N ASP A 209 4.20 -27.55 -1.47
CA ASP A 209 3.16 -28.04 -0.54
C ASP A 209 2.66 -29.43 -0.96
N LEU A 210 2.70 -29.70 -2.28
CA LEU A 210 2.41 -31.02 -2.83
C LEU A 210 3.53 -32.02 -2.62
N LEU A 211 4.80 -31.63 -2.51
CA LEU A 211 5.85 -32.59 -2.18
C LEU A 211 5.66 -33.15 -0.77
N LEU A 212 5.26 -32.33 0.21
CA LEU A 212 4.97 -32.81 1.57
C LEU A 212 3.65 -33.61 1.64
N TYR A 213 2.62 -33.19 0.90
CA TYR A 213 1.37 -33.94 0.77
C TYR A 213 1.57 -35.29 0.06
N ALA A 214 2.29 -35.28 -1.08
CA ALA A 214 2.69 -36.46 -1.82
C ALA A 214 3.63 -37.33 -1.01
N ILE A 215 4.57 -36.80 -0.21
CA ILE A 215 5.38 -37.65 0.69
C ILE A 215 4.50 -38.33 1.76
N SER A 216 3.44 -37.66 2.24
CA SER A 216 2.46 -38.31 3.14
C SER A 216 1.63 -39.40 2.42
N TYR A 217 1.40 -39.25 1.12
CA TYR A 217 0.54 -40.10 0.30
C TYR A 217 1.30 -41.28 -0.37
N VAL A 218 2.52 -41.04 -0.85
CA VAL A 218 3.44 -41.97 -1.51
C VAL A 218 4.05 -42.97 -0.52
N SER A 219 3.91 -42.75 0.79
CA SER A 219 4.25 -43.78 1.77
C SER A 219 3.39 -45.04 1.63
N ASN A 220 2.32 -45.03 0.81
CA ASN A 220 1.45 -46.18 0.64
C ASN A 220 1.38 -46.80 -0.76
N HIS A 221 1.58 -46.13 -1.89
CA HIS A 221 1.36 -46.75 -3.21
C HIS A 221 2.43 -46.32 -4.23
N VAL A 222 3.17 -47.29 -4.77
CA VAL A 222 4.23 -47.11 -5.78
C VAL A 222 3.71 -47.58 -7.15
N ASP A 223 4.16 -46.88 -8.19
CA ASP A 223 4.04 -47.12 -9.64
C ASP A 223 2.72 -46.73 -10.33
N TRP A 224 2.61 -45.42 -10.65
CA TRP A 224 2.20 -44.84 -11.95
C TRP A 224 2.04 -43.31 -11.78
N PHE A 225 3.10 -42.51 -11.94
CA PHE A 225 2.96 -41.05 -11.70
C PHE A 225 3.99 -40.16 -12.43
N LEU A 226 4.30 -40.41 -13.71
CA LEU A 226 5.21 -39.52 -14.45
C LEU A 226 4.72 -39.03 -15.82
N ASP A 227 3.54 -39.44 -16.28
CA ASP A 227 3.00 -38.98 -17.58
C ASP A 227 1.91 -37.89 -17.48
N ASP A 228 1.51 -37.45 -16.28
CA ASP A 228 0.39 -36.49 -16.08
C ASP A 228 0.84 -35.07 -15.63
N LEU A 229 2.10 -34.71 -15.88
CA LEU A 229 2.74 -33.45 -15.41
C LEU A 229 2.27 -32.16 -16.12
N GLN A 230 1.04 -32.12 -16.63
CA GLN A 230 0.39 -30.90 -17.14
C GLN A 230 -0.94 -30.57 -16.43
N MET A 231 -1.11 -30.95 -15.16
CA MET A 231 -2.17 -30.38 -14.35
C MET A 231 -1.72 -29.02 -13.79
N LYS A 232 -2.50 -27.97 -14.07
CA LYS A 232 -2.49 -26.69 -13.33
C LYS A 232 -2.91 -27.04 -11.90
N GLU A 233 -1.95 -27.50 -11.08
CA GLU A 233 -2.20 -27.99 -9.73
C GLU A 233 -2.93 -26.89 -8.97
N SER A 234 -4.12 -27.20 -8.45
CA SER A 234 -4.96 -26.21 -7.77
C SER A 234 -4.70 -26.28 -6.26
N GLN A 235 -4.77 -25.14 -5.58
CA GLN A 235 -4.67 -25.09 -4.12
C GLN A 235 -5.72 -26.06 -3.53
N PRO A 236 -5.37 -26.90 -2.54
CA PRO A 236 -6.34 -27.78 -1.88
C PRO A 236 -7.54 -26.96 -1.39
N LYS A 237 -8.73 -27.33 -1.84
CA LYS A 237 -9.98 -26.65 -1.49
C LYS A 237 -10.70 -27.41 -0.38
N THR A 238 -11.33 -26.66 0.49
CA THR A 238 -12.18 -27.16 1.58
C THR A 238 -13.64 -26.85 1.28
N ASP A 239 -14.58 -27.52 1.96
CA ASP A 239 -16.02 -27.23 1.82
C ASP A 239 -16.39 -25.78 2.24
N GLU A 240 -15.45 -25.08 2.90
CA GLU A 240 -15.60 -23.68 3.27
C GLU A 240 -15.29 -22.70 2.13
N ASP A 241 -14.60 -23.13 1.07
CA ASP A 241 -14.22 -22.30 -0.06
C ASP A 241 -15.42 -22.10 -1.00
N SER A 242 -15.58 -20.87 -1.52
CA SER A 242 -16.61 -20.60 -2.51
C SER A 242 -16.30 -21.23 -3.88
N GLU A 243 -17.33 -21.44 -4.70
CA GLU A 243 -17.15 -21.87 -6.10
C GLU A 243 -16.23 -20.91 -6.87
N CYS A 244 -16.32 -19.60 -6.61
CA CYS A 244 -15.42 -18.60 -7.17
C CYS A 244 -13.95 -18.84 -6.75
N ALA A 245 -13.71 -19.22 -5.49
CA ALA A 245 -12.38 -19.50 -4.99
C ALA A 245 -11.74 -20.74 -5.63
N SER A 246 -12.54 -21.65 -6.22
CA SER A 246 -12.03 -22.84 -6.91
C SER A 246 -11.28 -22.54 -8.22
N GLN A 247 -11.47 -21.34 -8.80
CA GLN A 247 -10.97 -20.98 -10.14
C GLN A 247 -9.48 -20.60 -10.18
N GLY A 248 -8.77 -20.71 -9.06
CA GLY A 248 -7.35 -20.32 -8.94
C GLY A 248 -6.86 -20.37 -7.51
N TYR A 249 -5.74 -19.70 -7.23
CA TYR A 249 -5.26 -19.55 -5.86
C TYR A 249 -6.10 -18.51 -5.12
N ALA A 250 -6.63 -18.84 -3.94
CA ALA A 250 -7.55 -18.01 -3.20
C ALA A 250 -7.09 -17.81 -1.75
N VAL A 251 -7.17 -16.55 -1.29
CA VAL A 251 -6.86 -16.17 0.10
C VAL A 251 -8.16 -15.81 0.81
N LYS A 252 -8.52 -16.57 1.85
CA LYS A 252 -9.70 -16.32 2.67
C LYS A 252 -9.48 -15.09 3.58
N PRO A 253 -10.43 -14.14 3.68
CA PRO A 253 -10.28 -12.98 4.54
C PRO A 253 -10.30 -13.35 6.01
N LYS A 254 -9.20 -13.07 6.72
CA LYS A 254 -9.11 -13.21 8.16
C LYS A 254 -8.73 -11.87 8.76
N LYS A 255 -9.50 -11.40 9.73
CA LYS A 255 -9.29 -10.11 10.37
C LYS A 255 -7.88 -10.01 10.94
N GLY A 256 -7.14 -8.97 10.53
CA GLY A 256 -5.75 -8.77 10.94
C GLY A 256 -4.73 -9.53 10.10
N ASP A 257 -5.15 -10.20 9.03
CA ASP A 257 -4.22 -10.65 8.01
C ASP A 257 -4.08 -9.55 6.94
N ALA A 258 -2.90 -9.48 6.33
CA ALA A 258 -2.67 -8.68 5.15
C ALA A 258 -2.01 -9.53 4.05
N LEU A 259 -2.46 -9.30 2.83
CA LEU A 259 -1.95 -9.88 1.61
C LEU A 259 -1.21 -8.81 0.82
N LEU A 260 0.07 -9.04 0.54
CA LEU A 260 0.90 -8.22 -0.32
C LEU A 260 1.13 -8.95 -1.63
N PHE A 261 0.86 -8.31 -2.77
CA PHE A 261 1.20 -8.85 -4.07
C PHE A 261 1.81 -7.79 -4.98
N PHE A 262 2.62 -8.23 -5.94
CA PHE A 262 3.29 -7.37 -6.91
C PHE A 262 2.54 -7.37 -8.25
N SER A 263 2.28 -6.18 -8.77
CA SER A 263 1.69 -5.99 -10.10
C SER A 263 2.74 -5.92 -11.21
N LEU A 264 4.03 -5.79 -10.84
CA LEU A 264 5.15 -5.73 -11.76
C LEU A 264 6.22 -6.78 -11.40
N HIS A 265 6.93 -7.24 -12.42
CA HIS A 265 8.16 -8.01 -12.28
C HIS A 265 9.32 -7.12 -11.76
N PRO A 266 10.41 -7.71 -11.23
CA PRO A 266 11.58 -6.94 -10.76
C PRO A 266 12.23 -6.05 -11.82
N ASN A 267 12.09 -6.39 -13.10
CA ASN A 267 12.55 -5.59 -14.25
C ASN A 267 11.58 -4.43 -14.60
N ALA A 268 10.59 -4.15 -13.74
CA ALA A 268 9.57 -3.13 -13.88
C ALA A 268 8.57 -3.30 -15.04
N THR A 269 8.52 -4.48 -15.69
CA THR A 269 7.43 -4.79 -16.63
C THR A 269 6.20 -5.28 -15.89
N VAL A 270 5.01 -5.07 -16.47
CA VAL A 270 3.76 -5.57 -15.89
C VAL A 270 3.75 -7.09 -15.77
N ASP A 271 3.14 -7.60 -14.70
CA ASP A 271 2.97 -9.03 -14.44
C ASP A 271 1.50 -9.42 -14.71
N PRO A 272 1.17 -10.04 -15.86
CA PRO A 272 -0.20 -10.43 -16.19
C PRO A 272 -0.81 -11.43 -15.20
N LEU A 273 0.01 -12.22 -14.51
CA LEU A 273 -0.45 -13.21 -13.53
C LEU A 273 -0.94 -12.54 -12.24
N SER A 274 -0.68 -11.25 -12.04
CA SER A 274 -1.25 -10.43 -10.96
C SER A 274 -2.74 -10.13 -11.12
N LEU A 275 -3.40 -10.71 -12.13
CA LEU A 275 -4.85 -10.67 -12.28
C LEU A 275 -5.50 -11.22 -11.01
N HIS A 276 -6.33 -10.41 -10.36
CA HIS A 276 -6.95 -10.77 -9.10
C HIS A 276 -8.34 -10.18 -8.94
N GLY A 277 -9.17 -10.80 -8.11
CA GLY A 277 -10.53 -10.36 -7.84
C GLY A 277 -10.93 -10.57 -6.38
N SER A 278 -12.13 -10.08 -6.05
CA SER A 278 -12.80 -10.43 -4.80
C SER A 278 -14.02 -11.28 -5.13
N CYS A 279 -14.00 -12.52 -4.69
CA CYS A 279 -15.15 -13.41 -4.80
C CYS A 279 -16.38 -12.82 -4.08
N PRO A 280 -17.60 -13.20 -4.49
CA PRO A 280 -18.82 -12.75 -3.82
C PRO A 280 -18.81 -13.13 -2.34
N VAL A 281 -19.23 -12.20 -1.48
CA VAL A 281 -19.53 -12.55 -0.08
C VAL A 281 -20.82 -13.37 -0.07
N ILE A 282 -20.80 -14.54 0.56
CA ILE A 282 -21.97 -15.45 0.63
C ILE A 282 -22.62 -15.35 2.02
N GLU A 283 -21.80 -15.32 3.06
CA GLU A 283 -22.22 -15.19 4.46
C GLU A 283 -21.28 -14.22 5.18
N GLY A 284 -21.86 -13.30 5.96
CA GLY A 284 -21.13 -12.24 6.65
C GLY A 284 -20.99 -10.94 5.87
N GLU A 285 -19.96 -10.17 6.24
CA GLU A 285 -19.58 -8.90 5.61
C GLU A 285 -18.06 -8.79 5.49
N LYS A 286 -17.58 -8.32 4.35
CA LYS A 286 -16.14 -8.13 4.12
C LYS A 286 -15.77 -6.66 4.23
N TRP A 287 -14.94 -6.34 5.22
CA TRP A 287 -14.25 -5.06 5.35
C TRP A 287 -12.78 -5.22 4.95
N LEU A 288 -12.31 -4.36 4.06
CA LEU A 288 -10.97 -4.43 3.48
C LEU A 288 -10.37 -3.02 3.40
N ALA A 289 -9.08 -2.88 3.71
CA ALA A 289 -8.32 -1.67 3.43
C ALA A 289 -7.23 -1.95 2.39
N THR A 290 -7.23 -1.20 1.30
CA THR A 290 -6.28 -1.33 0.20
C THR A 290 -5.27 -0.19 0.25
N LYS A 291 -3.98 -0.53 0.13
CA LYS A 291 -2.89 0.42 -0.07
C LYS A 291 -2.18 0.09 -1.37
N TRP A 292 -2.26 1.00 -2.33
CA TRP A 292 -1.50 0.95 -3.58
C TRP A 292 -0.22 1.76 -3.46
N ILE A 293 0.88 1.22 -3.99
CA ILE A 293 2.21 1.84 -3.95
C ILE A 293 2.77 1.91 -5.36
N HIS A 294 3.21 3.10 -5.77
CA HIS A 294 3.74 3.36 -7.11
C HIS A 294 5.26 3.14 -7.19
N VAL A 295 5.76 3.01 -8.43
CA VAL A 295 7.21 2.94 -8.73
C VAL A 295 7.96 4.24 -8.38
N ARG A 296 7.26 5.38 -8.32
CA ARG A 296 7.81 6.69 -7.91
C ARG A 296 6.86 7.36 -6.93
N SER A 297 7.33 8.46 -6.33
CA SER A 297 6.50 9.30 -5.45
C SER A 297 5.14 9.63 -6.09
N PHE A 298 4.07 9.28 -5.40
CA PHE A 298 2.69 9.63 -5.75
C PHE A 298 2.28 10.99 -5.16
N GLU A 299 3.05 11.49 -4.21
CA GLU A 299 2.86 12.83 -3.70
C GLU A 299 3.01 13.82 -4.85
N ARG A 300 1.93 14.53 -5.15
CA ARG A 300 2.02 15.71 -5.98
C ARG A 300 3.00 16.61 -5.27
N LYS A 301 4.19 16.82 -5.84
CA LYS A 301 5.05 17.93 -5.45
C LYS A 301 4.12 19.11 -5.37
N ARG A 302 3.87 19.63 -4.17
CA ARG A 302 3.44 21.01 -4.05
C ARG A 302 4.53 21.73 -4.82
N VAL A 303 4.24 22.15 -6.05
CA VAL A 303 5.10 23.08 -6.76
C VAL A 303 5.31 24.16 -5.71
N SER A 304 6.51 24.22 -5.15
CA SER A 304 6.92 25.27 -4.23
C SER A 304 6.36 26.53 -4.83
N ALA A 305 5.40 27.14 -4.14
CA ALA A 305 4.55 28.18 -4.71
C ALA A 305 5.44 29.13 -5.50
N SER A 306 5.42 28.96 -6.82
CA SER A 306 5.95 29.94 -7.74
C SER A 306 5.22 31.21 -7.33
N LYS A 307 5.99 32.24 -7.00
CA LYS A 307 5.57 33.50 -6.38
C LYS A 307 4.50 34.29 -7.17
N ASN A 308 3.76 33.69 -8.12
CA ASN A 308 2.85 34.39 -9.02
C ASN A 308 1.61 33.60 -9.51
N GLU A 309 1.11 32.56 -8.84
CA GLU A 309 -0.10 31.84 -9.31
C GLU A 309 -1.20 31.74 -8.25
N GLY A 310 -1.75 32.89 -7.85
CA GLY A 310 -2.83 32.97 -6.85
C GLY A 310 -4.26 32.90 -7.41
N CYS A 311 -4.46 32.81 -8.72
CA CYS A 311 -5.81 32.89 -9.30
C CYS A 311 -6.00 31.97 -10.51
N ARG A 312 -6.49 30.75 -10.27
CA ARG A 312 -6.93 29.81 -11.30
C ARG A 312 -8.25 29.16 -10.88
N ASP A 313 -8.99 28.68 -11.87
CA ASP A 313 -10.14 27.81 -11.63
C ASP A 313 -9.66 26.35 -11.61
N GLU A 314 -10.03 25.62 -10.57
CA GLU A 314 -9.75 24.20 -10.41
C GLU A 314 -10.77 23.32 -11.14
N HIS A 315 -11.86 23.91 -11.65
CA HIS A 315 -12.93 23.21 -12.37
C HIS A 315 -13.28 23.91 -13.69
N ILE A 316 -13.51 23.11 -14.75
CA ILE A 316 -13.74 23.63 -16.11
C ILE A 316 -15.05 24.43 -16.25
N THR A 317 -16.06 24.12 -15.42
CA THR A 317 -17.38 24.79 -15.42
C THR A 317 -17.46 26.00 -14.48
N CYS A 318 -16.37 26.38 -13.82
CA CYS A 318 -16.33 27.58 -12.98
C CYS A 318 -16.86 28.86 -13.68
N PRO A 319 -16.60 29.10 -14.99
CA PRO A 319 -17.14 30.26 -15.69
C PRO A 319 -18.67 30.25 -15.77
N GLU A 320 -19.26 29.09 -16.02
CA GLU A 320 -20.72 28.93 -16.12
C GLU A 320 -21.37 29.13 -14.75
N TRP A 321 -20.85 28.51 -13.70
CA TRP A 321 -21.38 28.69 -12.34
C TRP A 321 -21.25 30.14 -11.87
N ALA A 322 -20.14 30.80 -12.16
CA ALA A 322 -19.98 32.22 -11.87
C ALA A 322 -21.01 33.08 -12.62
N ALA A 323 -21.29 32.77 -13.89
CA ALA A 323 -22.33 33.45 -14.69
C ALA A 323 -23.74 33.24 -14.12
N HIS A 324 -23.99 32.12 -13.44
CA HIS A 324 -25.25 31.82 -12.75
C HIS A 324 -25.33 32.34 -11.29
N GLY A 325 -24.33 33.13 -10.87
CA GLY A 325 -24.30 33.80 -9.56
C GLY A 325 -23.81 32.95 -8.40
N GLU A 326 -23.18 31.80 -8.67
CA GLU A 326 -22.70 30.87 -7.64
C GLU A 326 -21.59 31.46 -6.77
N CYS A 327 -20.90 32.50 -7.22
CA CYS A 327 -19.89 33.19 -6.42
C CYS A 327 -20.47 33.78 -5.11
N VAL A 328 -21.77 34.10 -5.10
CA VAL A 328 -22.48 34.60 -3.91
C VAL A 328 -23.26 33.47 -3.24
N LYS A 329 -23.98 32.65 -4.03
CA LYS A 329 -24.80 31.55 -3.50
C LYS A 329 -23.98 30.43 -2.85
N ASN A 330 -22.78 30.19 -3.36
CA ASN A 330 -21.86 29.14 -2.94
C ASN A 330 -20.45 29.69 -2.69
N GLY A 331 -20.36 30.84 -2.01
CA GLY A 331 -19.12 31.56 -1.72
C GLY A 331 -18.00 30.70 -1.11
N PRO A 332 -18.24 29.83 -0.10
CA PRO A 332 -17.20 29.00 0.50
C PRO A 332 -16.53 28.05 -0.50
N TYR A 333 -17.28 27.51 -1.46
CA TYR A 333 -16.74 26.63 -2.49
C TYR A 333 -16.11 27.42 -3.64
N MET A 334 -16.80 28.46 -4.11
CA MET A 334 -16.41 29.21 -5.31
C MET A 334 -15.24 30.17 -5.04
N VAL A 335 -15.32 30.92 -3.95
CA VAL A 335 -14.37 31.98 -3.56
C VAL A 335 -13.42 31.52 -2.46
N GLY A 336 -13.92 30.74 -1.50
CA GLY A 336 -13.18 30.29 -0.32
C GLY A 336 -13.55 31.05 0.95
N SER A 337 -12.83 30.73 2.01
CA SER A 337 -12.93 31.37 3.32
C SER A 337 -11.58 31.96 3.73
N ALA A 338 -11.53 32.64 4.87
CA ALA A 338 -10.31 33.22 5.43
C ALA A 338 -9.16 32.19 5.59
N ASN A 339 -9.46 30.90 5.67
CA ASN A 339 -8.49 29.84 5.93
C ASN A 339 -8.34 28.83 4.77
N SER A 340 -9.15 28.96 3.70
CA SER A 340 -9.09 28.03 2.56
C SER A 340 -9.50 28.70 1.25
N PRO A 341 -8.68 28.64 0.18
CA PRO A 341 -9.09 29.15 -1.13
C PRO A 341 -10.25 28.34 -1.72
N GLY A 342 -11.17 29.04 -2.40
CA GLY A 342 -12.21 28.42 -3.21
C GLY A 342 -11.67 27.90 -4.53
N LYS A 343 -12.48 27.08 -5.20
CA LYS A 343 -12.16 26.33 -6.41
C LYS A 343 -12.37 27.10 -7.70
N CYS A 344 -13.12 28.20 -7.67
CA CYS A 344 -13.51 28.97 -8.86
C CYS A 344 -13.15 30.47 -8.75
N ARG A 345 -12.03 30.76 -8.09
CA ARG A 345 -11.62 32.13 -7.73
C ARG A 345 -11.34 33.01 -8.93
N LYS A 346 -10.87 32.44 -10.04
CA LYS A 346 -10.63 33.20 -11.28
C LYS A 346 -11.95 33.61 -11.92
N SER A 347 -12.89 32.67 -12.05
CA SER A 347 -14.23 32.97 -12.56
C SER A 347 -15.02 33.92 -11.65
N CYS A 348 -14.81 33.84 -10.33
CA CYS A 348 -15.39 34.77 -9.35
C CYS A 348 -14.61 36.07 -9.15
N LYS A 349 -13.57 36.32 -9.96
CA LYS A 349 -12.78 37.55 -9.96
C LYS A 349 -12.14 37.89 -8.59
N VAL A 350 -11.74 36.87 -7.82
CA VAL A 350 -11.08 37.03 -6.52
C VAL A 350 -9.58 36.76 -6.67
N TYR A 351 -8.83 37.84 -6.86
CA TYR A 351 -7.42 37.79 -7.24
C TYR A 351 -6.43 37.86 -6.05
N HIS A 352 -6.90 38.08 -4.83
CA HIS A 352 -6.06 38.17 -3.63
C HIS A 352 -6.64 37.36 -2.46
N PHE A 353 -5.76 36.76 -1.66
CA PHE A 353 -6.11 36.31 -0.31
C PHE A 353 -6.07 37.55 0.60
N PRO A 354 -6.98 37.75 1.57
CA PRO A 354 -6.73 38.72 2.62
C PRO A 354 -5.47 38.26 3.33
N GLN A 355 -4.37 39.00 3.16
CA GLN A 355 -3.22 38.80 4.02
C GLN A 355 -3.70 39.06 5.43
N LEU A 356 -3.55 38.08 6.32
CA LEU A 356 -3.56 38.31 7.75
C LEU A 356 -2.57 39.46 7.99
N LYS A 357 -3.09 40.64 8.34
CA LYS A 357 -2.25 41.70 8.90
C LYS A 357 -1.72 41.15 10.22
N PHE A 358 -0.47 40.71 10.21
CA PHE A 358 0.30 40.67 11.44
C PHE A 358 0.60 42.12 11.76
N ASP A 359 -0.16 42.69 12.69
CA ASP A 359 0.22 43.96 13.29
C ASP A 359 1.59 43.79 13.93
N THR A 360 2.55 44.52 13.36
CA THR A 360 3.90 44.69 13.86
C THR A 360 3.84 45.35 15.24
N PHE A 361 4.10 44.56 16.27
CA PHE A 361 4.63 45.06 17.54
C PHE A 361 5.74 44.13 17.96
N LEU A 362 6.98 44.52 17.65
CA LEU A 362 8.20 44.13 18.36
C LEU A 362 9.32 45.05 17.83
N SER A 363 9.30 46.30 18.28
CA SER A 363 10.55 47.05 18.45
C SER A 363 10.90 47.01 19.94
N ASP A 364 12.16 46.72 20.20
CA ASP A 364 12.92 47.10 21.39
C ASP A 364 12.55 46.45 22.72
N THR A 365 13.16 45.30 23.01
CA THR A 365 13.94 45.04 24.25
C THR A 365 14.55 43.63 24.15
N MET A 366 15.86 43.52 23.89
CA MET A 366 16.93 43.47 24.89
C MET A 366 17.13 42.06 25.48
N VAL A 367 18.21 41.40 25.01
CA VAL A 367 19.04 40.40 25.72
C VAL A 367 18.35 39.05 26.00
N ILE A 368 18.85 37.93 25.46
CA ILE A 368 19.73 37.00 26.19
C ILE A 368 20.54 36.14 25.20
N TYR A 369 21.86 36.35 25.30
CA TYR A 369 23.02 35.48 25.10
C TYR A 369 22.95 34.16 24.30
N THR A 370 23.75 34.19 23.24
CA THR A 370 24.51 33.11 22.62
C THR A 370 25.46 32.40 23.61
N ALA A 371 25.41 31.07 23.65
CA ALA A 371 26.51 30.13 23.92
C ALA A 371 25.91 28.72 23.67
N ILE A 372 26.46 27.86 22.82
CA ILE A 372 27.62 27.02 23.11
C ILE A 372 28.13 26.49 21.77
N GLU A 373 29.37 26.84 21.42
CA GLU A 373 30.33 25.98 20.75
C GLU A 373 31.71 26.61 20.98
N TYR A 374 32.47 26.06 21.94
CA TYR A 374 33.92 26.05 21.88
C TYR A 374 34.41 24.80 22.60
N LEU A 375 35.19 24.02 21.86
CA LEU A 375 35.92 22.83 22.26
C LEU A 375 36.94 23.15 23.36
N SER A 376 36.84 22.47 24.51
CA SER A 376 37.96 21.93 25.31
C SER A 376 37.40 21.11 26.47
#